data_AF-A0A0A0JQ65-F1
#
_entry.id   AF-A0A0A0JQ65-F1
#
_cell.length_a   1.000
_cell.length_b   1.000
_cell.length_c   1.000
_cell.angle_alpha   90.00
_cell.angle_beta   90.00
_cell.angle_gamma   90.00
#
_symmetry.space_group_name_H-M   'P 1'
#
loop_
_entity.id
_entity.type
_entity.pdbx_description
1 polymer ?
#
loop_
_entity_poly.entity_id
_entity_poly.type
_entity_poly.pdbx_seq_one_letter_code
_entity_poly.pdbx_strand_id
1 'polypeptide(L)'
;MSYLERMREFGFSERLIEIERDSWIIIAARMPEEVPTLMALKHMQLEDTGLRQLYLDVGDLVDVAPDDPRLPSIADRVAAFIEGAANTVVQSDVDVSAFPPVSQDLIELLDAMFVDTVPCARRLFALLEERGWTGWTDIRRIEPSGA
;
A
#
# COMPACT_ATOMS: atom_id res chain seq x y z
N MET A 1 -21.84 -1.94 -6.66
CA MET A 1 -20.90 -2.84 -5.99
C MET A 1 -19.88 -1.98 -5.27
N SER A 2 -19.65 -2.24 -3.99
CA SER A 2 -18.68 -1.52 -3.17
C SER A 2 -17.25 -1.95 -3.48
N TYR A 3 -16.29 -1.11 -3.10
CA TYR A 3 -14.85 -1.40 -3.23
C TYR A 3 -14.46 -2.74 -2.60
N LEU A 4 -14.91 -3.02 -1.38
CA LEU A 4 -14.58 -4.27 -0.68
C LEU A 4 -15.25 -5.50 -1.32
N GLU A 5 -16.45 -5.37 -1.86
CA GLU A 5 -17.07 -6.45 -2.67
C GLU A 5 -16.25 -6.72 -3.93
N ARG A 6 -15.74 -5.67 -4.57
CA ARG A 6 -14.89 -5.81 -5.75
C ARG A 6 -13.58 -6.52 -5.43
N MET A 7 -12.99 -6.27 -4.26
CA MET A 7 -11.85 -7.05 -3.78
C MET A 7 -12.22 -8.54 -3.60
N ARG A 8 -13.38 -8.87 -3.04
CA ARG A 8 -13.80 -10.29 -2.95
C ARG A 8 -13.86 -10.96 -4.31
N GLU A 9 -14.42 -10.29 -5.30
CA GLU A 9 -14.53 -10.84 -6.67
C GLU A 9 -13.17 -11.12 -7.31
N PHE A 10 -12.17 -10.30 -6.98
CA PHE A 10 -10.81 -10.48 -7.46
C PHE A 10 -9.98 -11.49 -6.67
N GLY A 11 -10.56 -12.14 -5.65
CA GLY A 11 -9.92 -13.24 -4.92
C GLY A 11 -9.06 -12.80 -3.74
N PHE A 12 -9.23 -11.57 -3.26
CA PHE A 12 -8.56 -11.10 -2.06
C PHE A 12 -9.00 -11.90 -0.82
N SER A 13 -8.06 -12.19 0.09
CA SER A 13 -8.36 -12.87 1.34
C SER A 13 -9.25 -12.00 2.23
N GLU A 14 -10.20 -12.62 2.97
CA GLU A 14 -11.06 -11.86 3.88
C GLU A 14 -10.24 -11.10 4.94
N ARG A 15 -9.10 -11.64 5.36
CA ARG A 15 -8.20 -10.96 6.30
C ARG A 15 -7.63 -9.67 5.73
N LEU A 16 -7.21 -9.65 4.47
CA LEU A 16 -6.76 -8.41 3.82
C LEU A 16 -7.92 -7.42 3.67
N ILE A 17 -9.13 -7.91 3.36
CA ILE A 17 -10.33 -7.07 3.25
C ILE A 17 -10.70 -6.43 4.59
N GLU A 18 -10.52 -7.14 5.71
CA GLU A 18 -10.70 -6.59 7.07
C GLU A 18 -9.69 -5.48 7.37
N ILE A 19 -8.40 -5.69 7.04
CA ILE A 19 -7.35 -4.68 7.20
C ILE A 19 -7.67 -3.44 6.37
N GLU A 20 -8.08 -3.62 5.11
CA GLU A 20 -8.44 -2.52 4.22
C GLU A 20 -9.67 -1.78 4.77
N ARG A 21 -10.69 -2.49 5.25
CA ARG A 21 -11.86 -1.88 5.90
C ARG A 21 -11.46 -1.03 7.10
N ASP A 22 -10.60 -1.56 7.98
CA ASP A 22 -10.19 -0.86 9.20
C ASP A 22 -9.33 0.37 8.87
N SER A 23 -8.49 0.28 7.84
CA SER A 23 -7.76 1.42 7.26
C SER A 23 -8.73 2.51 6.79
N TRP A 24 -9.79 2.14 6.06
CA TRP A 24 -10.80 3.08 5.56
C TRP A 24 -11.60 3.76 6.67
N ILE A 25 -11.82 3.08 7.80
CA ILE A 25 -12.46 3.69 8.98
C ILE A 25 -11.57 4.81 9.53
N ILE A 26 -10.26 4.58 9.64
CA ILE A 26 -9.30 5.59 10.11
C ILE A 26 -9.26 6.78 9.14
N ILE A 27 -9.18 6.51 7.83
CA ILE A 27 -9.16 7.55 6.79
C ILE A 27 -10.45 8.37 6.85
N ALA A 28 -11.61 7.73 6.89
CA ALA A 28 -12.90 8.43 6.95
C ALA A 28 -13.08 9.24 8.25
N ALA A 29 -12.47 8.82 9.35
CA ALA A 29 -12.50 9.56 10.61
C ALA A 29 -11.59 10.81 10.58
N ARG A 30 -10.51 10.79 9.80
CA ARG A 30 -9.50 11.85 9.76
C ARG A 30 -9.64 12.82 8.58
N MET A 31 -10.14 12.34 7.46
CA MET A 31 -10.25 13.09 6.19
C MET A 31 -11.57 12.73 5.46
N PRO A 32 -12.75 12.92 6.08
CA PRO A 32 -14.02 12.45 5.51
C PRO A 32 -14.33 13.08 4.14
N GLU A 33 -13.98 14.35 3.95
CA GLU A 33 -14.13 15.07 2.68
C GLU A 33 -13.32 14.45 1.52
N GLU A 34 -12.21 13.79 1.81
CA GLU A 34 -11.32 13.21 0.80
C GLU A 34 -11.65 11.75 0.45
N VAL A 35 -12.53 11.10 1.24
CA VAL A 35 -12.93 9.70 1.03
C VAL A 35 -13.44 9.45 -0.40
N PRO A 36 -14.31 10.29 -1.01
CA PRO A 36 -14.79 10.04 -2.37
C PRO A 36 -13.66 10.01 -3.41
N THR A 37 -12.71 10.95 -3.30
CA THR A 37 -11.55 11.06 -4.19
C THR A 37 -10.64 9.85 -4.04
N LEU A 38 -10.25 9.53 -2.80
CA LEU A 38 -9.39 8.38 -2.50
C LEU A 38 -10.05 7.06 -2.92
N MET A 39 -11.36 6.91 -2.73
CA MET A 39 -12.10 5.70 -3.09
C MET A 39 -12.14 5.51 -4.61
N ALA A 40 -12.33 6.59 -5.37
CA ALA A 40 -12.27 6.54 -6.83
C ALA A 40 -10.87 6.13 -7.32
N LEU A 41 -9.81 6.70 -6.73
CA LEU A 41 -8.42 6.33 -7.03
C LEU A 41 -8.15 4.85 -6.74
N LYS A 42 -8.56 4.38 -5.56
CA LYS A 42 -8.41 2.97 -5.15
C LYS A 42 -9.19 2.00 -6.04
N HIS A 43 -10.38 2.39 -6.50
CA HIS A 43 -11.10 1.62 -7.51
C HIS A 43 -10.33 1.52 -8.83
N MET A 44 -9.77 2.62 -9.33
CA MET A 44 -8.97 2.59 -10.56
C MET A 44 -7.72 1.71 -10.41
N GLN A 45 -7.04 1.78 -9.26
CA GLN A 45 -5.89 0.93 -8.96
C GLN A 45 -6.27 -0.56 -8.95
N LEU A 46 -7.45 -0.91 -8.42
CA LEU A 46 -7.93 -2.28 -8.33
C LEU A 46 -8.31 -2.89 -9.70
N GLU A 47 -8.72 -2.06 -10.66
CA GLU A 47 -9.03 -2.49 -12.03
C GLU A 47 -7.76 -2.68 -12.89
N ASP A 48 -6.68 -1.99 -12.56
CA ASP A 48 -5.38 -2.21 -13.20
C ASP A 48 -4.81 -3.58 -12.83
N THR A 49 -4.46 -4.37 -13.85
CA THR A 49 -4.07 -5.78 -13.62
C THR A 49 -2.71 -5.91 -12.94
N GLY A 50 -1.78 -4.99 -13.20
CA GLY A 50 -0.46 -5.02 -12.58
C GLY A 50 -0.53 -4.66 -11.09
N LEU A 51 -1.25 -3.58 -10.78
CA LEU A 51 -1.54 -3.14 -9.42
C LEU A 51 -2.32 -4.17 -8.63
N ARG A 52 -3.36 -4.75 -9.22
CA ARG A 52 -4.15 -5.81 -8.59
C ARG A 52 -3.29 -7.02 -8.24
N GLN A 53 -2.40 -7.45 -9.14
CA GLN A 53 -1.53 -8.60 -8.87
C GLN A 53 -0.57 -8.33 -7.71
N LEU A 54 -0.02 -7.11 -7.62
CA LEU A 54 0.80 -6.72 -6.47
C LEU A 54 0.00 -6.76 -5.16
N TYR A 55 -1.20 -6.19 -5.17
CA TYR A 55 -2.08 -6.18 -4.02
C TYR A 55 -2.43 -7.61 -3.56
N LEU A 56 -2.66 -8.54 -4.48
CA LEU A 56 -2.86 -9.96 -4.18
C LEU A 56 -1.59 -10.60 -3.59
N ASP A 57 -0.42 -10.34 -4.18
CA ASP A 57 0.86 -10.87 -3.70
C ASP A 57 1.18 -10.41 -2.27
N VAL A 58 0.82 -9.16 -1.91
CA VAL A 58 0.94 -8.64 -0.54
C VAL A 58 -0.14 -9.23 0.37
N GLY A 59 -1.36 -9.41 -0.13
CA GLY A 59 -2.46 -10.05 0.58
C GLY A 59 -2.17 -11.49 1.02
N ASP A 60 -1.48 -12.26 0.18
CA ASP A 60 -1.05 -13.62 0.48
C ASP A 60 -0.02 -13.70 1.63
N LEU A 61 0.60 -12.56 1.99
CA LEU A 61 1.56 -12.47 3.09
C LEU A 61 0.95 -12.06 4.42
N VAL A 62 -0.32 -11.66 4.45
CA VAL A 62 -0.95 -11.11 5.66
C VAL A 62 -0.92 -12.10 6.84
N ASP A 63 -0.85 -13.41 6.56
CA ASP A 63 -0.74 -14.48 7.56
C ASP A 63 0.67 -15.10 7.66
N VAL A 64 1.65 -14.56 6.94
CA VAL A 64 2.99 -15.15 6.82
C VAL A 64 3.89 -14.74 7.99
N ALA A 65 4.72 -15.69 8.44
CA ALA A 65 5.63 -15.49 9.55
C ALA A 65 6.76 -14.49 9.19
N PRO A 66 7.32 -13.76 10.18
CA PRO A 66 8.36 -12.75 9.94
C PRO A 66 9.67 -13.30 9.34
N ASP A 67 9.91 -14.61 9.43
CA ASP A 67 11.10 -15.32 8.97
C ASP A 67 10.87 -16.10 7.67
N ASP A 68 9.72 -15.91 7.01
CA ASP A 68 9.40 -16.62 5.77
C ASP A 68 10.38 -16.27 4.64
N PRO A 69 10.96 -17.27 3.96
CA PRO A 69 11.97 -17.07 2.93
C PRO A 69 11.46 -16.32 1.69
N ARG A 70 10.14 -16.15 1.52
CA ARG A 70 9.54 -15.42 0.40
C ARG A 70 9.60 -13.89 0.59
N LEU A 71 9.76 -13.39 1.81
CA LEU A 71 9.70 -11.95 2.11
C LEU A 71 10.68 -11.09 1.30
N PRO A 72 11.97 -11.46 1.11
CA PRO A 72 12.90 -10.67 0.32
C PRO A 72 12.47 -10.51 -1.14
N SER A 73 12.02 -11.60 -1.77
CA SER A 73 11.54 -11.56 -3.16
C SER A 73 10.29 -10.70 -3.32
N ILE A 74 9.47 -10.61 -2.28
CA ILE A 74 8.25 -9.80 -2.31
C ILE A 74 8.59 -8.33 -2.12
N ALA A 75 9.50 -8.00 -1.22
CA ALA A 75 10.05 -6.66 -1.12
C ALA A 75 10.68 -6.20 -2.45
N ASP A 76 11.37 -7.09 -3.17
CA ASP A 76 11.89 -6.78 -4.52
C ASP A 76 10.77 -6.47 -5.51
N ARG A 77 9.69 -7.26 -5.54
CA ARG A 77 8.53 -7.03 -6.42
C ARG A 77 7.80 -5.73 -6.09
N VAL A 78 7.60 -5.44 -4.80
CA VAL A 78 7.01 -4.19 -4.32
C VAL A 78 7.88 -3.01 -4.75
N ALA A 79 9.19 -3.05 -4.47
CA ALA A 79 10.13 -1.99 -4.87
C ALA A 79 10.14 -1.76 -6.39
N ALA A 80 10.20 -2.82 -7.19
CA ALA A 80 10.17 -2.73 -8.65
C ALA A 80 8.85 -2.16 -9.18
N PHE A 81 7.72 -2.52 -8.54
CA PHE A 81 6.43 -1.94 -8.88
C PHE A 81 6.39 -0.44 -8.58
N ILE A 82 6.80 -0.03 -7.38
CA ILE A 82 6.80 1.39 -6.97
C ILE A 82 7.65 2.20 -7.95
N GLU A 83 8.82 1.67 -8.32
CA GLU A 83 9.70 2.27 -9.32
C GLU A 83 9.03 2.38 -10.71
N GLY A 84 8.34 1.33 -11.14
CA GLY A 84 7.55 1.33 -12.38
C GLY A 84 6.39 2.32 -12.36
N ALA A 85 5.69 2.45 -11.23
CA ALA A 85 4.58 3.39 -11.04
C ALA A 85 5.10 4.84 -11.04
N ALA A 86 6.20 5.12 -10.32
CA ALA A 86 6.85 6.42 -10.34
C ALA A 86 7.31 6.80 -11.75
N ASN A 87 7.91 5.87 -12.49
CA ASN A 87 8.31 6.11 -13.88
C ASN A 87 7.12 6.32 -14.82
N THR A 88 6.02 5.60 -14.62
CA THR A 88 4.79 5.76 -15.41
C THR A 88 4.16 7.12 -15.13
N VAL A 89 4.10 7.56 -13.87
CA VAL A 89 3.66 8.90 -13.47
C VAL A 89 4.55 9.98 -14.08
N VAL A 90 5.88 9.82 -14.07
CA VAL A 90 6.80 10.78 -14.68
C VAL A 90 6.63 10.84 -16.21
N GLN A 91 6.21 9.74 -16.84
CA GLN A 91 6.01 9.63 -18.29
C GLN A 91 4.57 9.94 -18.76
N SER A 92 3.61 10.06 -17.85
CA SER A 92 2.21 10.35 -18.16
C SER A 92 1.80 11.68 -17.54
N ASP A 93 0.84 12.40 -18.11
CA ASP A 93 0.22 13.58 -17.48
C ASP A 93 -0.68 13.19 -16.28
N VAL A 94 -0.34 12.11 -15.56
CA VAL A 94 -1.05 11.70 -14.35
C VAL A 94 -0.65 12.67 -13.24
N ASP A 95 -1.59 13.55 -12.93
CA ASP A 95 -1.45 14.54 -11.87
C ASP A 95 -1.43 13.84 -10.50
N VAL A 96 -0.24 13.61 -9.95
CA VAL A 96 -0.05 13.11 -8.58
C VAL A 96 -0.59 14.05 -7.51
N SER A 97 -0.90 15.31 -7.84
CA SER A 97 -1.64 16.20 -6.94
C SER A 97 -3.11 15.80 -6.78
N ALA A 98 -3.61 14.85 -7.58
CA ALA A 98 -4.92 14.24 -7.39
C ALA A 98 -5.02 13.43 -6.08
N PHE A 99 -3.88 13.05 -5.47
CA PHE A 99 -3.88 12.51 -4.12
C PHE A 99 -3.91 13.67 -3.11
N PRO A 100 -4.92 13.73 -2.24
CA PRO A 100 -4.97 14.74 -1.20
C PRO A 100 -3.79 14.56 -0.23
N PRO A 101 -3.24 15.66 0.32
CA PRO A 101 -2.13 15.57 1.25
C PRO A 101 -2.57 14.83 2.51
N VAL A 102 -1.87 13.74 2.83
CA VAL A 102 -2.09 12.96 4.05
C VAL A 102 -1.12 13.46 5.12
N SER A 103 -1.63 13.78 6.31
CA SER A 103 -0.78 14.22 7.42
C SER A 103 0.16 13.12 7.89
N GLN A 104 1.37 13.49 8.34
CA GLN A 104 2.35 12.56 8.90
C GLN A 104 1.76 11.67 10.02
N ASP A 105 0.99 12.26 10.95
CA ASP A 105 0.35 11.51 12.04
C ASP A 105 -0.62 10.42 11.55
N LEU A 106 -1.28 10.64 10.41
CA LEU A 106 -2.20 9.66 9.82
C LEU A 106 -1.42 8.54 9.12
N ILE A 107 -0.32 8.87 8.44
CA ILE A 107 0.61 7.90 7.85
C ILE A 107 1.15 6.97 8.94
N GLU A 108 1.67 7.54 10.03
CA GLU A 108 2.21 6.78 11.17
C GLU A 108 1.16 5.88 11.82
N LEU A 109 -0.08 6.37 11.93
CA LEU A 109 -1.19 5.59 12.49
C LEU A 109 -1.57 4.40 11.61
N LEU A 110 -1.63 4.59 10.29
CA LEU A 110 -1.93 3.51 9.33
C LEU A 110 -0.80 2.48 9.29
N ASP A 111 0.45 2.93 9.29
CA ASP A 111 1.63 2.06 9.34
C ASP A 111 1.67 1.26 10.67
N ALA A 112 1.38 1.89 11.80
CA ALA A 112 1.31 1.21 13.09
C ALA A 112 0.20 0.14 13.12
N MET A 113 -0.99 0.46 12.62
CA MET A 113 -2.09 -0.50 12.51
C MET A 113 -1.71 -1.69 11.62
N PHE A 114 -1.05 -1.44 10.49
CA PHE A 114 -0.60 -2.50 9.60
C PHE A 114 0.44 -3.41 10.30
N VAL A 115 1.40 -2.80 11.00
CA VAL A 115 2.40 -3.52 11.80
C VAL A 115 1.78 -4.39 12.90
N ASP A 116 0.73 -3.90 13.57
CA ASP A 116 0.06 -4.64 14.64
C ASP A 116 -0.80 -5.80 14.09
N THR A 117 -1.26 -5.70 12.84
CA THR A 117 -2.19 -6.67 12.25
C THR A 117 -1.50 -7.73 11.36
N VAL A 118 -0.37 -7.39 10.77
CA VAL A 118 0.38 -8.23 9.81
C VAL A 118 1.69 -8.70 10.44
N PRO A 119 1.86 -10.00 10.74
CA PRO A 119 3.03 -10.50 11.47
C PRO A 119 4.37 -10.16 10.80
N CYS A 120 4.45 -10.26 9.47
CA CYS A 120 5.68 -9.98 8.73
C CYS A 120 5.92 -8.49 8.44
N ALA A 121 5.00 -7.58 8.78
CA ALA A 121 5.05 -6.18 8.34
C ALA A 121 6.35 -5.47 8.75
N ARG A 122 6.81 -5.66 9.99
CA ARG A 122 8.08 -5.06 10.44
C ARG A 122 9.26 -5.51 9.60
N ARG A 123 9.29 -6.79 9.21
CA ARG A 123 10.38 -7.30 8.36
C ARG A 123 10.25 -6.80 6.93
N LEU A 124 9.03 -6.73 6.40
CA LEU A 124 8.77 -6.16 5.07
C LEU A 124 9.20 -4.70 5.00
N PHE A 125 8.89 -3.87 6.01
CA PHE A 125 9.27 -2.46 6.04
C PHE A 125 10.79 -2.30 6.06
N ALA A 126 11.49 -3.06 6.92
CA ALA A 126 12.96 -3.05 6.94
C ALA A 126 13.56 -3.45 5.57
N LEU A 127 12.96 -4.42 4.88
CA LEU A 127 13.40 -4.82 3.54
C LEU A 127 13.14 -3.73 2.48
N LEU A 128 12.05 -2.98 2.60
CA LEU A 128 11.77 -1.83 1.71
C LEU A 128 12.73 -0.66 1.98
N GLU A 129 13.05 -0.39 3.24
CA GLU A 129 14.05 0.59 3.65
C GLU A 129 15.45 0.24 3.11
N GLU A 130 15.86 -1.03 3.22
CA GLU A 130 17.11 -1.55 2.61
C GLU A 130 17.16 -1.30 1.09
N ARG A 131 15.99 -1.20 0.43
CA ARG A 131 15.84 -0.92 -1.01
C ARG A 131 15.65 0.56 -1.34
N GLY A 132 15.74 1.42 -0.32
CA GLY A 132 15.63 2.87 -0.45
C GLY A 132 14.21 3.38 -0.58
N TRP A 133 13.23 2.71 0.02
CA TRP A 133 11.83 3.11 0.05
C TRP A 133 11.33 3.34 1.48
N THR A 134 10.53 4.37 1.70
CA THR A 134 9.88 4.65 2.99
C THR A 134 8.66 3.79 3.19
N GLY A 135 8.54 3.16 4.37
CA GLY A 135 7.30 2.59 4.92
C GLY A 135 6.40 1.85 3.93
N TRP A 136 5.08 1.98 4.12
CA TRP A 136 4.05 1.38 3.27
C TRP A 136 2.93 2.36 2.89
N THR A 137 2.49 3.20 3.83
CA THR A 137 1.37 4.14 3.58
C THR A 137 1.80 5.35 2.75
N ASP A 138 3.03 5.83 2.92
CA ASP A 138 3.61 6.93 2.16
C ASP A 138 4.94 6.49 1.55
N ILE A 139 4.84 5.86 0.39
CA ILE A 139 5.96 5.22 -0.30
C ILE A 139 6.73 6.25 -1.12
N ARG A 140 7.91 6.62 -0.66
CA ARG A 140 8.81 7.58 -1.29
C ARG A 140 10.22 7.04 -1.35
N ARG A 141 11.03 7.53 -2.28
CA ARG A 141 12.47 7.26 -2.27
C ARG A 141 13.08 7.87 -1.01
N ILE A 142 13.82 7.07 -0.26
CA ILE A 142 14.69 7.57 0.80
C ILE A 142 15.84 8.26 0.07
N GLU A 143 15.93 9.59 0.21
CA GLU A 143 17.09 10.29 -0.31
C GLU A 143 18.35 9.76 0.40
N PRO A 144 19.42 9.41 -0.35
CA PRO A 144 20.66 9.03 0.29
C PRO A 144 21.08 10.23 1.16
N SER A 145 21.18 10.00 2.47
CA SER A 145 21.68 11.01 3.39
C SER A 145 23.02 11.49 2.86
N GLY A 146 23.05 12.73 2.38
CA GLY A 146 24.23 13.31 1.74
C GLY A 146 25.44 13.16 2.66
N ALA A 147 26.47 12.50 2.14
CA ALA A 147 27.80 12.47 2.74
C ALA A 147 28.54 13.78 2.47
#